data_AF-A0AAU6LCI2-F1
#
_entry.id   AF-A0AAU6LCI2-F1
#
_cell.length_a   1.000
_cell.length_b   1.000
_cell.length_c   1.000
_cell.angle_alpha   90.00
_cell.angle_beta   90.00
_cell.angle_gamma   90.00
#
_symmetry.space_group_name_H-M   'P 1'
#
loop_
_entity.id
_entity.type
_entity.pdbx_description
1 polymer ?
#
loop_
_entity_poly.entity_id
_entity_poly.type
_entity_poly.pdbx_seq_one_letter_code
_entity_poly.pdbx_strand_id
1 'polypeptide(L)' 'MDLTYRRYADADADALVAFLTGDTWPFHGSPGVDAEQARQWAAQGRFDNAETGSF' A
#
# COMPACT_ATOMS: atom_id res chain seq x y z
N MET A 1 -3.75 -8.80 22.38
CA MET A 1 -3.90 -8.16 21.07
C MET A 1 -3.73 -9.25 20.04
N ASP A 2 -4.80 -9.60 19.34
CA ASP A 2 -4.77 -10.62 18.30
C ASP A 2 -4.54 -9.91 16.96
N LEU A 3 -3.51 -10.30 16.21
CA LEU A 3 -3.17 -9.68 14.94
C LEU A 3 -3.62 -10.61 13.81
N THR A 4 -4.71 -10.25 13.15
CA THR A 4 -5.22 -11.04 12.02
C THR A 4 -4.65 -10.51 10.71
N TYR A 5 -4.08 -11.41 9.92
CA TYR A 5 -3.58 -11.10 8.58
C TYR A 5 -4.67 -11.37 7.54
N ARG A 6 -4.95 -10.40 6.66
CA ARG A 6 -5.85 -10.60 5.51
C ARG A 6 -5.22 -10.05 4.23
N ARG A 7 -5.61 -10.62 3.10
CA ARG A 7 -5.20 -10.12 1.78
C ARG A 7 -5.79 -8.72 1.58
N TYR A 8 -5.01 -7.85 0.95
CA TYR A 8 -5.48 -6.56 0.47
C TYR A 8 -6.62 -6.75 -0.54
N ALA A 9 -7.58 -5.84 -0.54
CA ALA A 9 -8.65 -5.76 -1.53
C ALA A 9 -8.81 -4.30 -2.00
N ASP A 10 -9.38 -4.08 -3.19
CA ASP A 10 -9.56 -2.73 -3.75
C ASP A 10 -10.32 -1.77 -2.82
N ALA A 11 -11.22 -2.29 -1.97
CA ALA A 11 -11.93 -1.51 -0.96
C ALA A 11 -11.01 -0.89 0.11
N ASP A 12 -9.78 -1.38 0.23
CA ASP A 12 -8.77 -0.91 1.17
C ASP A 12 -7.86 0.17 0.57
N ALA A 13 -8.04 0.53 -0.71
CA ALA A 13 -7.15 1.45 -1.41
C ALA A 13 -6.98 2.80 -0.69
N ASP A 14 -8.06 3.38 -0.17
CA ASP A 14 -7.99 4.66 0.55
C ASP A 14 -7.20 4.54 1.86
N ALA A 15 -7.37 3.44 2.59
CA ALA A 15 -6.62 3.17 3.83
C ALA A 15 -5.13 2.95 3.53
N LEU A 16 -4.82 2.25 2.44
CA LEU A 16 -3.44 2.03 1.98
C LEU A 16 -2.77 3.34 1.56
N VAL A 17 -3.46 4.19 0.80
CA VAL A 17 -2.95 5.51 0.42
C VAL A 17 -2.66 6.34 1.66
N ALA A 18 -3.60 6.40 2.61
CA ALA A 18 -3.43 7.15 3.85
C ALA A 18 -2.23 6.65 4.66
N PHE A 19 -2.01 5.34 4.72
CA PHE A 19 -0.84 4.74 5.38
C PHE A 19 0.48 5.15 4.70
N LEU A 20 0.56 5.01 3.36
CA LEU A 20 1.78 5.31 2.61
C LEU A 20 2.15 6.80 2.64
N THR A 21 1.15 7.68 2.66
CA THR A 21 1.38 9.14 2.63
C THR A 21 1.43 9.78 4.01
N GLY A 22 1.05 9.04 5.06
CA GLY A 22 0.89 9.57 6.42
C GLY A 22 2.18 9.69 7.21
N ASP A 23 3.29 9.12 6.71
CA ASP A 23 4.57 9.10 7.40
C ASP A 23 5.74 9.27 6.41
N THR A 24 6.95 9.42 6.96
CA THR A 24 8.22 9.45 6.23
C THR A 24 8.87 8.08 6.25
N TRP A 25 9.40 7.66 5.11
CA TRP A 25 10.03 6.35 4.89
C TRP A 25 11.55 6.50 4.66
N PRO A 26 12.34 6.84 5.69
CA PRO A 26 13.74 7.28 5.52
C PRO A 26 14.68 6.22 4.96
N PHE A 27 14.30 4.94 5.01
CA PHE A 27 15.10 3.81 4.53
C PHE A 27 14.58 3.20 3.22
N HIS A 28 13.69 3.89 2.52
CA HIS A 28 13.14 3.45 1.23
C HIS A 28 13.70 4.31 0.09
N GLY A 29 13.40 3.92 -1.16
CA GLY A 29 13.87 4.65 -2.36
C GLY A 29 13.38 6.10 -2.47
N SER A 30 12.37 6.47 -1.68
CA SER A 30 11.95 7.86 -1.47
C SER A 30 11.52 8.02 0.00
N PRO A 31 11.87 9.15 0.66
CA PRO A 31 11.44 9.43 2.02
C PRO A 31 9.94 9.74 2.13
N GLY A 32 9.26 10.03 1.02
CA GLY A 32 7.81 10.29 1.00
C GLY A 32 7.14 9.67 -0.21
N VAL A 33 5.85 9.38 -0.07
CA VAL A 33 4.99 8.89 -1.14
C VAL A 33 3.92 9.94 -1.43
N ASP A 34 3.76 10.30 -2.69
CA ASP A 34 2.68 11.16 -3.14
C ASP A 34 1.35 10.39 -3.22
N ALA A 35 0.23 11.05 -2.89
CA ALA A 35 -1.08 10.41 -2.82
C ALA A 35 -1.62 10.02 -4.20
N GLU A 36 -1.34 10.78 -5.25
CA GLU A 36 -1.71 10.41 -6.62
C GLU A 36 -0.90 9.19 -7.05
N GLN A 37 0.40 9.18 -6.78
CA GLN A 37 1.26 8.05 -7.08
C GLN A 37 0.81 6.77 -6.36
N ALA A 38 0.45 6.86 -5.07
CA ALA A 38 -0.05 5.72 -4.30
C ALA A 38 -1.35 5.16 -4.87
N ARG A 39 -2.29 6.02 -5.28
CA ARG A 39 -3.54 5.61 -5.93
C ARG A 39 -3.30 4.89 -7.25
N GLN A 40 -2.35 5.39 -8.05
CA GLN A 40 -1.99 4.74 -9.31
C GLN A 40 -1.44 3.32 -9.06
N TRP A 41 -0.60 3.12 -8.03
CA TRP A 41 -0.10 1.80 -7.68
C TRP A 41 -1.20 0.83 -7.24
N ALA A 42 -2.14 1.31 -6.41
CA ALA A 42 -3.29 0.52 -5.99
C ALA A 42 -4.14 0.09 -7.20
N ALA A 43 -4.46 1.02 -8.10
CA ALA A 43 -5.23 0.73 -9.33
C ALA A 43 -4.51 -0.21 -10.31
N GLN A 44 -3.17 -0.26 -10.26
CA GLN A 44 -2.36 -1.16 -11.08
C GLN A 44 -2.21 -2.56 -10.46
N GLY A 45 -2.84 -2.83 -9.30
CA GLY A 45 -2.74 -4.12 -8.62
C GLY A 45 -1.35 -4.40 -8.03
N ARG A 46 -0.53 -3.35 -7.78
CA ARG A 46 0.85 -3.51 -7.28
C ARG A 46 0.92 -4.22 -5.93
N PHE A 47 -0.13 -4.09 -5.12
CA PHE A 47 -0.28 -4.65 -3.77
C PHE A 47 -1.19 -5.90 -3.73
N ASP A 48 -1.68 -6.33 -4.89
CA ASP A 48 -2.43 -7.58 -5.02
C ASP A 48 -1.91 -8.39 -6.19
N ASN A 49 -0.72 -8.96 -6.04
CA ASN A 49 -0.15 -9.81 -7.07
C ASN A 49 -0.44 -11.28 -6.76
N ALA A 50 -1.17 -11.94 -7.67
CA ALA A 50 -1.50 -13.36 -7.58
C ALA A 50 -0.27 -14.29 -7.74
N GLU A 51 0.78 -13.84 -8.44
CA GLU A 51 1.98 -14.65 -8.73
C GLU A 51 3.01 -14.63 -7.59
N THR A 52 3.17 -13.51 -6.89
CA THR A 52 4.18 -13.37 -5.82
C THR A 52 3.59 -13.48 -4.41
N GLY A 53 2.25 -13.44 -4.27
CA GLY A 53 1.58 -13.46 -2.97
C GLY A 53 1.97 -12.27 -2.08
N SER A 54 2.47 -11.19 -2.69
CA SER A 54 2.85 -9.97 -1.98
C SER A 54 1.60 -9.19 -1.57
N PHE A 55 1.70 -8.65 -0.36
CA PHE A 55 0.67 -8.01 0.44
C PHE A 55 0.29 -6.59 0.01
#